data_AF-A0A1V9FKE0-F1
#
_entry.id   AF-A0A1V9FKE0-F1
#
_cell.length_a   1.000
_cell.length_b   1.000
_cell.length_c   1.000
_cell.angle_alpha   90.00
_cell.angle_beta   90.00
_cell.angle_gamma   90.00
#
_symmetry.space_group_name_H-M   'P 1'
#
loop_
_entity.id
_entity.type
_entity.pdbx_description
1 polymer ?
#
loop_
_entity_poly.entity_id
_entity_poly.type
_entity_poly.pdbx_seq_one_letter_code
_entity_poly.pdbx_strand_id
1 'polypeptide(L)'
;MRRVNLRRMASFITHEDTLDINTIRTVFIAEHEKYLQLYPAWNHKATRRSVIASYWFREALKHFSLIMGVALIFTIPQCSSWLTLFASVLFAGIPALFSLTVFIYFPSFFWSFLPKLEAITGEQEKLAAHAQEATKCKRSQFQAPTLIIIYYVNCKISSTPLLPANDSSAELLNKLYGSNKDKLKQNLSRLYKIPSLSAKERAEMLKGVENARDFFKDSGNINISKILHELELKLNR
;
A
#
# COMPACT_ATOMS: atom_id res chain seq x y z
N MET A 1 18.36 35.88 -9.99
CA MET A 1 17.06 36.26 -9.37
C MET A 1 16.10 35.08 -9.49
N ARG A 2 15.65 34.50 -8.36
CA ARG A 2 14.68 33.40 -8.34
C ARG A 2 13.31 33.96 -8.77
N ARG A 3 12.71 33.41 -9.83
CA ARG A 3 11.35 33.81 -10.25
C ARG A 3 10.36 33.49 -9.12
N VAL A 4 9.73 34.52 -8.57
CA VAL A 4 8.65 34.38 -7.60
C VAL A 4 7.46 33.77 -8.34
N ASN A 5 7.00 32.59 -7.92
CA ASN A 5 5.85 31.93 -8.52
C ASN A 5 4.57 32.56 -7.95
N LEU A 6 4.07 33.60 -8.63
CA LEU A 6 2.88 34.36 -8.24
C LEU A 6 1.65 33.49 -8.02
N ARG A 7 1.50 32.39 -8.79
CA ARG A 7 0.40 31.44 -8.65
C ARG A 7 0.44 30.72 -7.30
N ARG A 8 1.65 30.38 -6.84
CA ARG A 8 1.87 29.71 -5.54
C ARG A 8 1.66 30.67 -4.35
N MET A 9 1.98 31.95 -4.51
CA MET A 9 1.67 32.96 -3.49
C MET A 9 0.17 33.23 -3.42
N ALA A 10 -0.51 33.34 -4.56
CA ALA A 10 -1.96 33.52 -4.61
C ALA A 10 -2.69 32.32 -3.98
N SER A 11 -2.32 31.08 -4.33
CA SER A 11 -2.92 29.87 -3.76
C SER A 11 -2.65 29.67 -2.28
N PHE A 12 -1.54 30.22 -1.76
CA PHE A 12 -1.26 30.24 -0.32
C PHE A 12 -2.14 31.26 0.42
N ILE A 13 -2.33 32.45 -0.16
CA ILE A 13 -3.20 33.51 0.39
C ILE A 13 -4.68 33.09 0.36
N THR A 14 -5.11 32.35 -0.68
CA THR A 14 -6.48 31.84 -0.77
C THR A 14 -6.69 30.51 -0.05
N HIS A 15 -5.64 29.97 0.60
CA HIS A 15 -5.67 28.68 1.30
C HIS A 15 -6.06 27.50 0.38
N GLU A 16 -5.90 27.63 -0.94
CA GLU A 16 -6.26 26.60 -1.91
C GLU A 16 -5.25 25.45 -1.96
N ASP A 17 -3.95 25.76 -1.76
CA ASP A 17 -2.86 24.77 -1.85
C ASP A 17 -2.96 23.70 -0.76
N THR A 18 -3.45 24.07 0.43
CA THR A 18 -3.65 23.17 1.58
C THR A 18 -4.90 22.30 1.43
N LEU A 19 -5.78 22.65 0.49
CA LEU A 19 -7.02 21.95 0.19
C LEU A 19 -6.90 21.04 -1.04
N ASP A 20 -5.77 21.03 -1.75
CA ASP A 20 -5.56 20.13 -2.87
C ASP A 20 -5.48 18.66 -2.42
N ILE A 21 -6.15 17.79 -3.16
CA ILE A 21 -6.25 16.37 -2.78
C ILE A 21 -4.89 15.66 -2.83
N ASN A 22 -4.01 16.03 -3.77
CA ASN A 22 -2.69 15.42 -3.88
C ASN A 22 -1.77 15.90 -2.76
N THR A 23 -1.88 17.17 -2.37
CA THR A 23 -1.18 17.72 -1.20
C THR A 23 -1.61 16.99 0.06
N ILE A 24 -2.92 16.86 0.32
CA ILE A 24 -3.46 16.15 1.49
C ILE A 24 -2.99 14.69 1.48
N ARG A 25 -3.02 14.03 0.32
CA ARG A 25 -2.55 12.64 0.17
C ARG A 25 -1.07 12.50 0.50
N THR A 26 -0.24 13.39 -0.02
CA THR A 26 1.21 13.37 0.21
C THR A 26 1.53 13.58 1.68
N VAL A 27 0.87 14.55 2.33
CA VAL A 27 1.02 14.79 3.77
C VAL A 27 0.56 13.57 4.57
N PHE A 28 -0.57 12.96 4.20
CA PHE A 28 -1.08 11.78 4.89
C PHE A 28 -0.11 10.61 4.81
N ILE A 29 0.41 10.28 3.61
CA ILE A 29 1.36 9.18 3.42
C ILE A 29 2.65 9.45 4.18
N ALA A 30 3.21 10.65 4.04
CA ALA A 30 4.46 11.03 4.72
C ALA A 30 4.30 10.97 6.25
N GLU A 31 3.19 11.45 6.80
CA GLU A 31 2.93 11.39 8.23
C GLU A 31 2.69 9.94 8.69
N HIS A 32 2.02 9.12 7.89
CA HIS A 32 1.83 7.70 8.18
C HIS A 32 3.16 6.96 8.26
N GLU A 33 4.02 7.10 7.24
CA GLU A 33 5.33 6.46 7.18
C GLU A 33 6.23 6.88 8.34
N LYS A 34 6.26 8.18 8.65
CA LYS A 34 7.02 8.74 9.78
C LYS A 34 6.61 8.12 11.11
N TYR A 35 5.30 8.01 11.40
CA TYR A 35 4.84 7.39 12.64
C TYR A 35 4.97 5.87 12.63
N LEU A 36 4.85 5.22 11.48
CA LEU A 36 5.02 3.76 11.37
C LEU A 36 6.46 3.33 11.69
N GLN A 37 7.46 4.15 11.34
CA GLN A 37 8.86 3.91 11.71
C GLN A 37 9.07 3.92 13.23
N LEU A 38 8.32 4.75 13.97
CA LEU A 38 8.43 4.88 15.42
C LEU A 38 7.49 3.92 16.18
N TYR A 39 6.32 3.65 15.62
CA TYR A 39 5.24 2.89 16.22
C TYR A 39 4.67 1.89 15.20
N PRO A 40 5.13 0.62 15.21
CA PRO A 40 4.68 -0.38 14.23
C PRO A 40 3.17 -0.68 14.26
N ALA A 41 2.49 -0.39 15.38
CA ALA A 41 1.05 -0.55 15.54
C ALA A 41 0.23 0.69 15.10
N TRP A 42 0.89 1.69 14.52
CA TRP A 42 0.23 2.92 14.07
C TRP A 42 -0.73 2.64 12.91
N ASN A 43 -1.99 3.08 13.06
CA ASN A 43 -3.05 2.83 12.08
C ASN A 43 -3.46 4.10 11.31
N HIS A 44 -4.18 3.90 10.21
CA HIS A 44 -4.67 4.99 9.35
C HIS A 44 -5.60 5.96 10.11
N LYS A 45 -6.40 5.48 11.06
CA LYS A 45 -7.26 6.32 11.91
C LYS A 45 -6.45 7.28 12.81
N ALA A 46 -5.34 6.82 13.37
CA ALA A 46 -4.42 7.66 14.15
C ALA A 46 -3.73 8.71 13.26
N THR A 47 -3.32 8.31 12.06
CA THR A 47 -2.78 9.22 11.03
C THR A 47 -3.77 10.32 10.68
N ARG A 48 -5.04 9.97 10.41
CA ARG A 48 -6.11 10.94 10.14
C ARG A 48 -6.23 11.97 11.25
N ARG A 49 -6.21 11.55 12.52
CA ARG A 49 -6.27 12.47 13.67
C ARG A 49 -5.05 13.39 13.72
N SER A 50 -3.86 12.86 13.47
CA SER A 50 -2.61 13.64 13.42
C SER A 50 -2.66 14.69 12.30
N VAL A 51 -3.13 14.31 11.11
CA VAL A 51 -3.27 15.22 9.95
C VAL A 51 -4.32 16.32 10.22
N ILE A 52 -5.44 15.98 10.88
CA ILE A 52 -6.42 16.99 11.34
C ILE A 52 -5.78 17.96 12.34
N ALA A 53 -5.03 17.46 13.32
CA ALA A 53 -4.33 18.31 14.27
C ALA A 53 -3.32 19.22 13.57
N SER A 54 -2.55 18.68 12.61
CA SER A 54 -1.61 19.44 11.79
C SER A 54 -2.30 20.56 10.99
N TYR A 55 -3.48 20.30 10.41
CA TYR A 55 -4.26 21.34 9.73
C TYR A 55 -4.54 22.55 10.64
N TRP A 56 -5.04 22.30 11.86
CA TRP A 56 -5.40 23.38 12.79
C TRP A 56 -4.18 24.08 13.41
N PHE A 57 -3.23 23.31 13.93
CA PHE A 57 -2.11 23.87 14.69
C PHE A 57 -0.95 24.32 13.81
N ARG A 58 -0.85 23.83 12.59
CA ARG A 58 0.24 24.19 11.70
C ARG A 58 -0.26 25.08 10.57
N GLU A 59 -1.21 24.63 9.78
CA GLU A 59 -1.58 25.36 8.56
C GLU A 59 -2.46 26.58 8.85
N ALA A 60 -3.52 26.44 9.67
CA ALA A 60 -4.35 27.58 10.04
C ALA A 60 -3.57 28.64 10.85
N LEU A 61 -2.71 28.21 11.78
CA LEU A 61 -1.84 29.12 12.53
C LEU A 61 -0.79 29.80 11.65
N LYS A 62 -0.11 29.08 10.74
CA LYS A 62 0.83 29.71 9.80
C LYS A 62 0.15 30.76 8.93
N HIS A 63 -1.02 30.45 8.38
CA HIS A 63 -1.77 31.37 7.54
C HIS A 63 -2.18 32.63 8.33
N PHE A 64 -2.70 32.45 9.55
CA PHE A 64 -3.02 33.56 10.45
C PHE A 64 -1.77 34.39 10.81
N SER A 65 -0.67 33.75 11.18
CA SER A 65 0.59 34.44 11.51
C SER A 65 1.15 35.24 10.34
N LEU A 66 0.98 34.75 9.10
CA LEU A 66 1.40 35.49 7.91
C LEU A 66 0.55 36.75 7.70
N ILE A 67 -0.77 36.65 7.79
CA ILE A 67 -1.69 37.80 7.68
C ILE A 67 -1.37 38.83 8.78
N MET A 68 -1.25 38.37 10.02
CA MET A 68 -0.91 39.24 11.16
C MET A 68 0.47 39.87 11.02
N GLY A 69 1.46 39.12 10.53
CA GLY A 69 2.81 39.63 10.28
C GLY A 69 2.83 40.75 9.24
N VAL A 70 2.05 40.61 8.16
CA VAL A 70 1.88 41.67 7.15
C VAL A 70 1.20 42.89 7.77
N ALA A 71 0.10 42.70 8.51
CA ALA A 71 -0.61 43.80 9.18
C ALA A 71 0.30 44.56 10.16
N LEU A 72 1.13 43.85 10.93
CA LEU A 72 2.09 44.41 11.86
C LEU A 72 3.11 45.34 11.20
N ILE A 73 3.62 44.96 10.03
CA ILE A 73 4.60 45.78 9.29
C ILE A 73 4.01 47.16 8.94
N PHE A 74 2.71 47.23 8.64
CA PHE A 74 2.03 48.49 8.33
C PHE A 74 1.66 49.32 9.57
N THR A 75 1.43 48.69 10.72
CA THR A 75 1.01 49.39 11.94
C THR A 75 2.18 49.89 12.79
N ILE A 76 3.37 49.27 12.68
CA ILE A 76 4.57 49.66 13.44
C ILE A 76 4.91 51.16 13.28
N PRO A 77 4.95 51.76 12.07
CA PRO A 77 5.30 53.18 11.90
C PRO A 77 4.29 54.15 12.52
N GLN A 78 3.09 53.68 12.82
CA GLN A 78 1.97 54.51 13.31
C GLN A 78 1.86 54.49 14.84
N CYS A 79 2.59 53.61 15.52
CA CYS A 79 2.51 53.44 16.97
C CYS A 79 3.60 54.25 17.68
N SER A 80 3.20 55.11 18.62
CA SER A 80 4.12 55.92 19.44
C SER A 80 4.74 55.15 20.60
N SER A 81 4.16 54.00 20.99
CA SER A 81 4.65 53.17 22.09
C SER A 81 4.41 51.68 21.85
N TRP A 82 5.24 50.84 22.46
CA TRP A 82 5.07 49.38 22.45
C TRP A 82 3.75 48.92 23.10
N LEU A 83 3.27 49.64 24.12
CA LEU A 83 2.01 49.34 24.77
C LEU A 83 0.82 49.56 23.83
N THR A 84 0.84 50.64 23.06
CA THR A 84 -0.18 50.93 22.04
C THR A 84 -0.17 49.89 20.93
N LEU A 85 1.03 49.47 20.48
CA LEU A 85 1.16 48.41 19.47
C LEU A 85 0.61 47.08 20.00
N PHE A 86 0.97 46.67 21.22
CA PHE A 86 0.48 45.43 21.83
C PHE A 86 -1.04 45.44 22.02
N ALA A 87 -1.60 46.53 22.53
CA ALA A 87 -3.05 46.69 22.65
C ALA A 87 -3.73 46.57 21.28
N SER A 88 -3.19 47.22 20.25
CA SER A 88 -3.74 47.16 18.89
C SER A 88 -3.71 45.74 18.32
N VAL A 89 -2.63 45.00 18.55
CA VAL A 89 -2.51 43.59 18.12
C VAL A 89 -3.53 42.70 18.82
N LEU A 90 -3.76 42.89 20.12
CA LEU A 90 -4.76 42.10 20.84
C LEU A 90 -6.18 42.42 20.38
N PHE A 91 -6.54 43.70 20.36
CA PHE A 91 -7.91 44.13 20.04
C PHE A 91 -8.28 43.90 18.57
N ALA A 92 -7.32 43.96 17.63
CA ALA A 92 -7.58 43.61 16.24
C ALA A 92 -7.37 42.11 15.97
N GLY A 93 -6.36 41.49 16.59
CA GLY A 93 -5.95 40.13 16.32
C GLY A 93 -6.94 39.08 16.82
N ILE A 94 -7.53 39.24 18.01
CA ILE A 94 -8.50 38.27 18.54
C ILE A 94 -9.77 38.23 17.66
N PRO A 95 -10.43 39.35 17.32
CA PRO A 95 -11.56 39.34 16.40
C PRO A 95 -11.20 38.85 14.99
N ALA A 96 -10.00 39.17 14.50
CA ALA A 96 -9.52 38.67 13.21
C ALA A 96 -9.35 37.14 13.22
N LEU A 97 -8.73 36.59 14.27
CA LEU A 97 -8.58 35.14 14.44
C LEU A 97 -9.94 34.45 14.49
N PHE A 98 -10.87 34.98 15.29
CA PHE A 98 -12.22 34.45 15.39
C PHE A 98 -12.94 34.48 14.03
N SER A 99 -12.89 35.62 13.34
CA SER A 99 -13.54 35.80 12.04
C SER A 99 -12.95 34.85 10.98
N LEU A 100 -11.62 34.78 10.87
CA LEU A 100 -10.95 33.86 9.93
C LEU A 100 -11.29 32.40 10.25
N THR A 101 -11.36 32.06 11.54
CA THR A 101 -11.72 30.71 11.96
C THR A 101 -13.14 30.34 11.55
N VAL A 102 -14.12 31.19 11.85
CA VAL A 102 -15.53 30.92 11.58
C VAL A 102 -15.87 30.99 10.08
N PHE A 103 -15.33 31.97 9.37
CA PHE A 103 -15.74 32.24 7.98
C PHE A 103 -14.83 31.63 6.92
N ILE A 104 -13.58 31.32 7.24
CA ILE A 104 -12.62 30.77 6.26
C ILE A 104 -12.23 29.35 6.64
N TYR A 105 -11.66 29.15 7.84
CA TYR A 105 -11.06 27.87 8.20
C TYR A 105 -12.11 26.78 8.44
N PHE A 106 -13.22 27.10 9.10
CA PHE A 106 -14.30 26.15 9.39
C PHE A 106 -14.97 25.64 8.10
N PRO A 107 -15.48 26.51 7.20
CA PRO A 107 -16.06 26.07 5.94
C PRO A 107 -15.06 25.26 5.09
N SER A 108 -13.83 25.75 4.97
CA SER A 108 -12.77 25.05 4.22
C SER A 108 -12.47 23.67 4.81
N PHE A 109 -12.45 23.57 6.13
CA PHE A 109 -12.21 22.32 6.84
C PHE A 109 -13.34 21.32 6.60
N PHE A 110 -14.60 21.70 6.87
CA PHE A 110 -15.73 20.78 6.80
C PHE A 110 -16.17 20.45 5.38
N TRP A 111 -16.08 21.39 4.43
CA TRP A 111 -16.61 21.18 3.08
C TRP A 111 -15.56 20.66 2.10
N SER A 112 -14.27 20.92 2.32
CA SER A 112 -13.22 20.55 1.37
C SER A 112 -12.19 19.60 1.98
N PHE A 113 -11.54 20.00 3.07
CA PHE A 113 -10.43 19.23 3.64
C PHE A 113 -10.88 17.88 4.22
N LEU A 114 -11.89 17.88 5.10
CA LEU A 114 -12.32 16.69 5.83
C LEU A 114 -12.86 15.59 4.88
N PRO A 115 -13.74 15.89 3.90
CA PRO A 115 -14.20 14.87 2.95
C PRO A 115 -13.06 14.27 2.12
N LYS A 116 -12.10 15.10 1.66
CA LYS A 116 -10.93 14.63 0.91
C LYS A 116 -10.03 13.73 1.77
N LEU A 117 -9.79 14.12 3.02
CA LEU A 117 -9.02 13.32 3.96
C LEU A 117 -9.69 11.97 4.25
N GLU A 118 -11.01 11.94 4.36
CA GLU A 118 -11.78 10.70 4.53
C GLU A 118 -11.70 9.79 3.31
N ALA A 119 -11.83 10.35 2.11
CA ALA A 119 -11.65 9.61 0.87
C ALA A 119 -10.25 8.97 0.79
N ILE A 120 -9.20 9.73 1.11
CA ILE A 120 -7.82 9.23 1.13
C ILE A 120 -7.63 8.15 2.20
N THR A 121 -8.18 8.36 3.40
CA THR A 121 -8.09 7.37 4.48
C THR A 121 -8.74 6.05 4.06
N GLY A 122 -9.95 6.11 3.47
CA GLY A 122 -10.66 4.92 3.00
C GLY A 122 -9.96 4.22 1.83
N GLU A 123 -9.33 4.97 0.93
CA GLU A 123 -8.52 4.40 -0.15
C GLU A 123 -7.33 3.61 0.41
N GLN A 124 -6.59 4.17 1.38
CA GLN A 124 -5.44 3.51 1.99
C GLN A 124 -5.85 2.27 2.80
N GLU A 125 -6.96 2.34 3.54
CA GLU A 125 -7.50 1.18 4.25
C GLU A 125 -7.91 0.05 3.31
N LYS A 126 -8.55 0.36 2.17
CA LYS A 126 -8.88 -0.63 1.14
C LYS A 126 -7.62 -1.26 0.53
N LEU A 127 -6.61 -0.45 0.20
CA LEU A 127 -5.34 -0.95 -0.33
C LEU A 127 -4.64 -1.88 0.67
N ALA A 128 -4.63 -1.52 1.95
CA ALA A 128 -4.06 -2.36 3.01
C ALA A 128 -4.83 -3.68 3.16
N ALA A 129 -6.17 -3.65 3.10
CA ALA A 129 -7.00 -4.84 3.14
C ALA A 129 -6.73 -5.77 1.94
N HIS A 130 -6.68 -5.23 0.73
CA HIS A 130 -6.36 -6.00 -0.48
C HIS A 130 -4.95 -6.60 -0.42
N ALA A 131 -3.97 -5.88 0.12
CA ALA A 131 -2.63 -6.43 0.32
C ALA A 131 -2.66 -7.63 1.29
N GLN A 132 -3.43 -7.54 2.38
CA GLN A 132 -3.61 -8.67 3.30
C GLN A 132 -4.32 -9.84 2.64
N GLU A 133 -5.40 -9.62 1.89
CA GLU A 133 -6.08 -10.67 1.13
C GLU A 133 -5.15 -11.34 0.12
N ALA A 134 -4.38 -10.56 -0.63
CA ALA A 134 -3.39 -11.08 -1.57
C ALA A 134 -2.33 -11.93 -0.86
N THR A 135 -1.90 -11.56 0.35
CA THR A 135 -0.98 -12.39 1.14
C THR A 135 -1.64 -13.67 1.66
N LYS A 136 -2.93 -13.62 2.05
CA LYS A 136 -3.71 -14.82 2.40
C LYS A 136 -3.85 -15.75 1.20
N CYS A 137 -4.22 -15.24 0.03
CA CYS A 137 -4.29 -16.01 -1.22
C CYS A 137 -2.94 -16.65 -1.58
N LYS A 138 -1.82 -15.91 -1.43
CA LYS A 138 -0.48 -16.47 -1.62
C LYS A 138 -0.13 -17.56 -0.60
N ARG A 139 -0.61 -17.47 0.64
CA ARG A 139 -0.41 -18.50 1.68
C ARG A 139 -1.28 -19.73 1.45
N SER A 140 -2.47 -19.59 0.87
CA SER A 140 -3.37 -20.70 0.55
C SER A 140 -3.05 -21.39 -0.78
N GLN A 141 -2.27 -20.76 -1.66
CA GLN A 141 -1.78 -21.40 -2.88
C GLN A 141 -0.71 -22.45 -2.57
N PHE A 142 -0.83 -23.61 -3.20
CA PHE A 142 0.21 -24.64 -3.14
C PHE A 142 1.55 -24.11 -3.68
N GLN A 143 2.65 -24.62 -3.13
CA GLN A 143 3.99 -24.27 -3.62
C GLN A 143 4.20 -24.77 -5.05
N ALA A 144 5.11 -24.12 -5.79
CA ALA A 144 5.39 -24.47 -7.18
C ALA A 144 5.69 -25.97 -7.43
N PRO A 145 6.45 -26.69 -6.60
CA PRO A 145 6.62 -28.14 -6.75
C PRO A 145 5.29 -28.91 -6.71
N THR A 146 4.44 -28.61 -5.72
CA THR A 146 3.12 -29.23 -5.57
C THR A 146 2.22 -28.94 -6.78
N LEU A 147 2.17 -27.69 -7.25
CA LEU A 147 1.37 -27.31 -8.42
C LEU A 147 1.80 -28.06 -9.68
N ILE A 148 3.11 -28.19 -9.89
CA ILE A 148 3.67 -28.92 -11.02
C ILE A 148 3.41 -30.42 -10.93
N ILE A 149 3.38 -30.99 -9.72
CA ILE A 149 3.02 -32.40 -9.50
C ILE A 149 1.53 -32.63 -9.72
N ILE A 150 0.66 -31.74 -9.24
CA ILE A 150 -0.78 -31.77 -9.54
C ILE A 150 -1.00 -31.73 -11.06
N TYR A 151 -0.30 -30.83 -11.75
CA TYR A 151 -0.33 -30.75 -13.21
C TYR A 151 0.12 -32.06 -13.88
N TYR A 152 1.25 -32.62 -13.45
CA TYR A 152 1.76 -33.90 -13.94
C TYR A 152 0.76 -35.04 -13.76
N VAL A 153 0.15 -35.15 -12.58
CA VAL A 153 -0.88 -36.15 -12.29
C VAL A 153 -2.08 -35.98 -13.24
N ASN A 154 -2.57 -34.76 -13.42
CA ASN A 154 -3.67 -34.47 -14.35
C ASN A 154 -3.31 -34.83 -15.80
N CYS A 155 -2.08 -34.56 -16.23
CA CYS A 155 -1.60 -35.01 -17.54
C CYS A 155 -1.61 -36.53 -17.68
N LYS A 156 -1.18 -37.24 -16.63
CA LYS A 156 -1.17 -38.71 -16.62
C LYS A 156 -2.57 -39.32 -16.62
N ILE A 157 -3.52 -38.73 -15.88
CA ILE A 157 -4.92 -39.19 -15.88
C ILE A 157 -5.55 -38.95 -17.26
N SER A 158 -5.35 -37.76 -17.83
CA SER A 158 -5.93 -37.38 -19.13
C SER A 158 -5.19 -37.97 -20.33
N SER A 159 -4.11 -38.74 -20.11
CA SER A 159 -3.21 -39.22 -21.16
C SER A 159 -2.69 -38.10 -22.07
N THR A 160 -2.59 -36.88 -21.56
CA THR A 160 -2.05 -35.73 -22.30
C THR A 160 -0.53 -35.64 -22.11
N PRO A 161 0.22 -35.23 -23.15
CA PRO A 161 1.65 -35.05 -23.03
C PRO A 161 1.96 -33.91 -22.05
N LEU A 162 3.02 -34.10 -21.25
CA LEU A 162 3.50 -33.06 -20.36
C LEU A 162 4.07 -31.89 -21.19
N LEU A 163 3.73 -30.65 -20.81
CA LEU A 163 4.22 -29.45 -21.49
C LEU A 163 5.74 -29.32 -21.39
N PRO A 164 6.43 -28.89 -22.46
CA PRO A 164 7.87 -28.69 -22.45
C PRO A 164 8.28 -27.58 -21.47
N ALA A 165 9.47 -27.69 -20.88
CA ALA A 165 10.00 -26.72 -19.92
C ALA A 165 10.55 -25.45 -20.61
N ASN A 166 9.70 -24.70 -21.31
CA ASN A 166 10.01 -23.45 -22.00
C ASN A 166 9.19 -22.27 -21.44
N ASP A 167 9.51 -21.05 -21.89
CA ASP A 167 8.85 -19.84 -21.39
C ASP A 167 7.37 -19.75 -21.78
N SER A 168 6.98 -20.33 -22.92
CA SER A 168 5.58 -20.37 -23.36
C SER A 168 4.72 -21.24 -22.45
N SER A 169 5.18 -22.45 -22.13
CA SER A 169 4.50 -23.36 -21.21
C SER A 169 4.44 -22.80 -19.80
N ALA A 170 5.53 -22.19 -19.33
CA ALA A 170 5.59 -21.56 -18.02
C ALA A 170 4.62 -20.39 -17.89
N GLU A 171 4.40 -19.64 -18.98
CA GLU A 171 3.40 -18.57 -19.03
C GLU A 171 1.97 -19.12 -19.00
N LEU A 172 1.71 -20.23 -19.70
CA LEU A 172 0.41 -20.88 -19.65
C LEU A 172 0.09 -21.44 -18.25
N LEU A 173 1.08 -22.05 -17.59
CA LEU A 173 0.96 -22.51 -16.20
C LEU A 173 0.83 -21.34 -15.21
N ASN A 174 1.51 -20.22 -15.47
CA ASN A 174 1.33 -18.99 -14.68
C ASN A 174 -0.10 -18.46 -14.80
N LYS A 175 -0.70 -18.46 -15.99
CA LYS A 175 -2.11 -18.08 -16.19
C LYS A 175 -3.07 -19.03 -15.46
N LEU A 176 -2.76 -20.32 -15.43
CA LEU A 176 -3.60 -21.34 -14.78
C LEU A 176 -3.52 -21.29 -13.24
N TYR A 177 -2.32 -21.14 -12.68
CA TYR A 177 -2.09 -21.27 -11.24
C TYR A 177 -1.77 -19.96 -10.52
N GLY A 178 -1.53 -18.86 -11.24
CA GLY A 178 -1.18 -17.57 -10.65
C GLY A 178 0.18 -17.53 -9.95
N SER A 179 1.05 -18.52 -10.19
CA SER A 179 2.36 -18.66 -9.51
C SER A 179 3.52 -18.18 -10.38
N ASN A 180 4.67 -17.87 -9.77
CA ASN A 180 5.83 -17.26 -10.46
C ASN A 180 6.30 -18.12 -11.67
N LYS A 181 6.37 -17.51 -12.86
CA LYS A 181 6.74 -18.12 -14.14
C LYS A 181 8.08 -18.87 -14.07
N ASP A 182 9.12 -18.25 -13.52
CA ASP A 182 10.46 -18.84 -13.42
C ASP A 182 10.46 -20.05 -12.50
N LYS A 183 9.74 -19.97 -11.38
CA LYS A 183 9.60 -21.10 -10.45
C LYS A 183 8.83 -22.26 -11.09
N LEU A 184 7.77 -21.98 -11.85
CA LEU A 184 7.01 -23.00 -12.57
C LEU A 184 7.86 -23.66 -13.66
N LYS A 185 8.60 -22.86 -14.46
CA LYS A 185 9.54 -23.35 -15.48
C LYS A 185 10.61 -24.24 -14.86
N GLN A 186 11.23 -23.79 -13.78
CA GLN A 186 12.26 -24.54 -13.07
C GLN A 186 11.72 -25.86 -12.54
N ASN A 187 10.58 -25.86 -11.85
CA ASN A 187 10.00 -27.10 -11.31
C ASN A 187 9.47 -28.04 -12.40
N LEU A 188 8.97 -27.51 -13.52
CA LEU A 188 8.64 -28.32 -14.70
C LEU A 188 9.91 -28.97 -15.29
N SER A 189 11.02 -28.24 -15.36
CA SER A 189 12.31 -28.79 -15.81
C SER A 189 12.84 -29.87 -14.86
N ARG A 190 12.59 -29.75 -13.55
CA ARG A 190 12.95 -30.75 -12.54
C ARG A 190 12.21 -32.07 -12.76
N LEU A 191 10.95 -32.05 -13.19
CA LEU A 191 10.20 -33.26 -13.56
C LEU A 191 10.82 -34.01 -14.75
N TYR A 192 11.40 -33.30 -15.71
CA TYR A 192 12.10 -33.93 -16.84
C TYR A 192 13.50 -34.46 -16.47
N LYS A 193 14.10 -33.91 -15.41
CA LYS A 193 15.48 -34.17 -14.99
C LYS A 193 15.58 -34.83 -13.62
N ILE A 194 14.62 -35.69 -13.29
CA ILE A 194 14.56 -36.41 -11.99
C ILE A 194 15.90 -37.07 -11.58
N PRO A 195 16.64 -37.75 -12.47
CA PRO A 195 17.89 -38.42 -12.10
C PRO A 195 19.02 -37.46 -11.70
N SER A 196 18.99 -36.22 -12.18
CA SER A 196 20.06 -35.23 -11.95
C SER A 196 19.67 -34.18 -10.90
N LEU A 197 18.65 -34.44 -10.09
CA LEU A 197 18.23 -33.52 -9.03
C LEU A 197 19.20 -33.56 -7.85
N SER A 198 19.52 -32.40 -7.30
CA SER A 198 20.24 -32.32 -6.03
C SER A 198 19.38 -32.85 -4.87
N ALA A 199 20.01 -33.26 -3.77
CA ALA A 199 19.30 -33.77 -2.59
C ALA A 199 18.25 -32.77 -2.04
N LYS A 200 18.57 -31.47 -2.10
CA LYS A 200 17.64 -30.40 -1.69
C LYS A 200 16.43 -30.31 -2.60
N GLU A 201 16.62 -30.33 -3.92
CA GLU A 201 15.53 -30.25 -4.89
C GLU A 201 14.63 -31.48 -4.86
N ARG A 202 15.24 -32.64 -4.63
CA ARG A 202 14.53 -33.90 -4.43
C ARG A 202 13.63 -33.86 -3.21
N ALA A 203 14.12 -33.34 -2.08
CA ALA A 203 13.30 -33.14 -0.88
C ALA A 203 12.13 -32.16 -1.10
N GLU A 204 12.35 -31.06 -1.85
CA GLU A 204 11.27 -30.13 -2.24
C GLU A 204 10.20 -30.81 -3.10
N MET A 205 10.60 -31.67 -4.05
CA MET A 205 9.69 -32.43 -4.90
C MET A 205 8.94 -33.50 -4.11
N LEU A 206 9.58 -34.22 -3.19
CA LEU A 206 8.94 -35.21 -2.32
C LEU A 206 7.87 -34.58 -1.42
N LYS A 207 8.18 -33.43 -0.80
CA LYS A 207 7.17 -32.64 -0.07
C LYS A 207 6.05 -32.18 -1.00
N GLY A 208 6.38 -31.88 -2.25
CA GLY A 208 5.41 -31.58 -3.29
C GLY A 208 4.44 -32.74 -3.57
N VAL A 209 4.95 -33.98 -3.61
CA VAL A 209 4.18 -35.22 -3.81
C VAL A 209 3.23 -35.46 -2.64
N GLU A 210 3.70 -35.28 -1.41
CA GLU A 210 2.90 -35.42 -0.20
C GLU A 210 1.72 -34.43 -0.20
N ASN A 211 1.98 -33.14 -0.43
CA ASN A 211 0.91 -32.14 -0.51
C ASN A 211 -0.07 -32.41 -1.67
N ALA A 212 0.41 -32.96 -2.79
CA ALA A 212 -0.45 -33.33 -3.91
C ALA A 212 -1.31 -34.56 -3.58
N ARG A 213 -0.80 -35.49 -2.75
CA ARG A 213 -1.57 -36.63 -2.24
C ARG A 213 -2.72 -36.15 -1.36
N ASP A 214 -2.48 -35.17 -0.49
CA ASP A 214 -3.54 -34.54 0.30
C ASP A 214 -4.57 -33.83 -0.59
N PHE A 215 -4.13 -33.11 -1.63
CA PHE A 215 -5.04 -32.46 -2.59
C PHE A 215 -5.99 -33.46 -3.28
N PHE A 216 -5.50 -34.65 -3.62
CA PHE A 216 -6.30 -35.68 -4.30
C PHE A 216 -6.96 -36.69 -3.35
N LYS A 217 -6.82 -36.54 -2.04
CA LYS A 217 -7.32 -37.51 -1.05
C LYS A 217 -8.82 -37.79 -1.20
N ASP A 218 -9.60 -36.76 -1.49
CA ASP A 218 -11.06 -36.84 -1.62
C ASP A 218 -11.53 -37.19 -3.05
N SER A 219 -10.61 -37.34 -4.01
CA SER A 219 -10.95 -37.59 -5.41
C SER A 219 -11.43 -39.02 -5.69
N GLY A 220 -11.22 -39.96 -4.76
CA GLY A 220 -11.63 -41.37 -4.87
C GLY A 220 -10.95 -42.17 -5.99
N ASN A 221 -10.00 -41.58 -6.74
CA ASN A 221 -9.40 -42.21 -7.90
C ASN A 221 -8.12 -42.98 -7.55
N ILE A 222 -8.22 -44.31 -7.54
CA ILE A 222 -7.12 -45.24 -7.19
C ILE A 222 -5.90 -45.06 -8.10
N ASN A 223 -6.09 -44.62 -9.35
CA ASN A 223 -4.97 -44.42 -10.29
C ASN A 223 -4.07 -43.25 -9.87
N ILE A 224 -4.60 -42.25 -9.15
CA ILE A 224 -3.83 -41.11 -8.69
C ILE A 224 -2.79 -41.52 -7.66
N SER A 225 -3.19 -42.36 -6.71
CA SER A 225 -2.28 -42.90 -5.70
C SER A 225 -1.16 -43.72 -6.32
N LYS A 226 -1.45 -44.49 -7.38
CA LYS A 226 -0.44 -45.23 -8.15
C LYS A 226 0.55 -44.30 -8.85
N ILE A 227 0.06 -43.28 -9.55
CA ILE A 227 0.91 -42.30 -10.26
C ILE A 227 1.82 -41.54 -9.30
N LEU A 228 1.30 -41.11 -8.15
CA LEU A 228 2.09 -40.43 -7.11
C LEU A 228 3.13 -41.35 -6.48
N HIS A 229 2.79 -42.62 -6.23
CA HIS A 229 3.73 -43.60 -5.69
C HIS A 229 4.86 -43.92 -6.68
N GLU A 230 4.55 -44.07 -7.97
CA GLU A 230 5.58 -44.25 -9.00
C GLU A 230 6.53 -43.04 -9.10
N LEU A 231 5.98 -41.82 -8.98
CA LEU A 231 6.78 -40.61 -8.97
C LEU A 231 7.69 -40.53 -7.74
N GLU A 232 7.17 -40.90 -6.57
CA GLU A 232 7.93 -40.99 -5.31
C GLU A 232 9.09 -42.00 -5.42
N LEU A 233 8.83 -43.18 -5.98
CA LEU A 233 9.88 -44.18 -6.23
C LEU A 233 10.98 -43.66 -7.17
N LYS A 234 10.61 -42.91 -8.22
CA LYS A 234 11.59 -42.28 -9.12
C LYS A 234 12.39 -41.18 -8.43
N LEU A 235 11.78 -40.46 -7.50
CA LEU A 235 12.44 -39.42 -6.70
C LEU A 235 13.32 -40.00 -5.59
N ASN A 236 13.15 -41.26 -5.19
CA ASN A 236 13.97 -41.91 -4.15
C ASN A 236 15.15 -42.74 -4.70
N ARG A 237 15.22 -42.94 -6.03
CA ARG A 237 16.35 -43.60 -6.72
C ARG A 237 17.48 -42.63 -7.04
#